data_AF-A0A286TX80-F1
#
_entry.id   AF-A0A286TX80-F1
#
_cell.length_a   1.000
_cell.length_b   1.000
_cell.length_c   1.000
_cell.angle_alpha   90.00
_cell.angle_beta   90.00
_cell.angle_gamma   90.00
#
_symmetry.space_group_name_H-M   'P 1'
#
loop_
_entity.id
_entity.type
_entity.pdbx_description
1 polymer ?
#
loop_
_entity_poly.entity_id
_entity_poly.type
_entity_poly.pdbx_seq_one_letter_code
_entity_poly.pdbx_strand_id
1 'polypeptide(L)' 'MKTLSQSDFNKYYQTQLKHLRLKGLRPKTIEAYSRAIRRIGDYFDNQIHDLSEQQLLDYFSNLLNTHSWSAVN' A
#
# COMPACT_ATOMS: atom_id res chain seq x y z
N MET A 1 -9.66 -1.47 21.55
CA MET A 1 -8.81 -1.33 20.35
C MET A 1 -9.54 -1.97 19.19
N LYS A 2 -9.94 -1.18 18.17
CA LYS A 2 -10.77 -1.64 17.06
C LYS A 2 -9.86 -2.42 16.10
N THR A 3 -9.99 -3.73 16.04
CA THR A 3 -9.39 -4.54 14.99
C THR A 3 -10.07 -4.14 13.68
N LEU A 4 -9.39 -3.35 12.85
CA LEU A 4 -9.90 -2.90 11.55
C LEU A 4 -9.84 -4.09 10.60
N SER A 5 -10.80 -4.99 10.77
CA SER A 5 -10.96 -6.20 9.96
C SER A 5 -10.94 -5.79 8.49
N GLN A 6 -10.10 -6.43 7.69
CA GLN A 6 -10.01 -6.52 6.22
C GLN A 6 -11.04 -5.76 5.35
N SER A 7 -12.32 -5.73 5.74
CA SER A 7 -13.37 -4.81 5.26
C SER A 7 -12.91 -3.34 5.19
N ASP A 8 -12.25 -2.82 6.22
CA ASP A 8 -11.91 -1.39 6.27
C ASP A 8 -10.79 -1.06 5.29
N PHE A 9 -9.73 -1.88 5.24
CA PHE A 9 -8.69 -1.76 4.22
C PHE A 9 -9.25 -1.76 2.80
N ASN A 10 -10.17 -2.68 2.49
CA ASN A 10 -10.80 -2.73 1.16
C ASN A 10 -11.56 -1.43 0.83
N LYS A 11 -12.28 -0.84 1.78
CA LYS A 11 -12.97 0.44 1.58
C LYS A 11 -11.99 1.59 1.32
N TYR A 12 -10.91 1.66 2.09
CA TYR A 12 -9.87 2.68 1.91
C TYR A 12 -9.14 2.51 0.59
N TYR A 13 -8.77 1.28 0.23
CA TYR A 13 -8.18 0.94 -1.05
C TYR A 13 -9.07 1.39 -2.22
N GLN A 14 -10.37 1.08 -2.20
CA GLN A 14 -11.29 1.51 -3.25
C GLN A 14 -11.45 3.03 -3.31
N THR A 15 -11.46 3.71 -2.16
CA THR A 15 -11.49 5.17 -2.09
C THR A 15 -10.25 5.79 -2.72
N GLN A 16 -9.07 5.24 -2.41
CA GLN A 16 -7.81 5.69 -3.00
C GLN A 16 -7.79 5.51 -4.52
N LEU A 17 -8.27 4.38 -5.05
CA LEU A 17 -8.39 4.17 -6.50
C LEU A 17 -9.24 5.24 -7.17
N LYS A 18 -10.38 5.59 -6.57
CA LYS A 18 -11.24 6.68 -7.06
C LYS A 18 -10.49 8.02 -7.05
N HIS A 19 -9.77 8.34 -5.98
CA HIS A 19 -8.97 9.57 -5.91
C HIS A 19 -7.89 9.63 -6.98
N LEU A 20 -7.16 8.53 -7.21
CA LEU A 20 -6.10 8.48 -8.23
C LEU A 20 -6.67 8.67 -9.65
N ARG A 21 -7.86 8.11 -9.93
CA ARG A 21 -8.58 8.32 -11.19
C ARG A 21 -9.04 9.76 -11.36
N LEU A 22 -9.61 10.36 -10.31
CA LEU A 22 -10.06 11.76 -10.31
C LEU A 22 -8.90 12.75 -10.49
N LYS A 23 -7.69 12.39 -10.03
CA LYS A 23 -6.46 13.16 -10.28
C LYS A 23 -5.95 13.06 -11.74
N GLY A 24 -6.61 12.28 -12.61
CA GLY A 24 -6.21 12.15 -14.01
C GLY A 24 -4.90 11.39 -14.22
N LEU A 25 -4.49 10.55 -13.28
CA LEU A 25 -3.26 9.77 -13.41
C LEU A 25 -3.39 8.70 -14.51
N ARG A 26 -2.28 8.40 -15.18
CA ARG A 26 -2.24 7.36 -16.22
C ARG A 26 -2.57 5.99 -15.62
N PRO A 27 -3.25 5.09 -16.35
CA PRO A 27 -3.60 3.74 -15.85
C PRO A 27 -2.42 2.98 -15.25
N LYS A 28 -1.27 2.97 -15.94
CA LYS A 28 -0.03 2.31 -15.46
C LYS A 28 0.45 2.86 -14.11
N THR A 29 0.25 4.15 -13.86
CA THR A 29 0.63 4.81 -12.62
C THR A 29 -0.33 4.42 -11.50
N ILE A 30 -1.63 4.37 -11.79
CA ILE A 30 -2.64 3.89 -10.85
C ILE A 30 -2.35 2.43 -10.48
N GLU A 31 -2.05 1.57 -11.45
CA GLU A 31 -1.70 0.17 -11.22
C GLU A 31 -0.48 -0.01 -10.33
N ALA A 32 0.59 0.75 -10.58
CA ALA A 32 1.80 0.74 -9.75
C ALA A 32 1.49 1.11 -8.29
N TYR A 33 0.83 2.25 -8.06
CA TYR A 33 0.42 2.66 -6.71
C TYR A 33 -0.50 1.64 -6.03
N SER A 34 -1.44 1.08 -6.78
CA SER A 34 -2.37 0.06 -6.27
C SER A 34 -1.65 -1.20 -5.81
N ARG A 35 -0.65 -1.63 -6.59
CA ARG A 35 0.19 -2.78 -6.27
C ARG A 35 1.04 -2.54 -5.03
N ALA A 36 1.64 -1.35 -4.92
CA ALA A 36 2.41 -0.95 -3.74
C ALA A 36 1.54 -0.99 -2.46
N ILE A 37 0.35 -0.39 -2.49
CA ILE A 37 -0.58 -0.38 -1.34
C ILE A 37 -0.99 -1.79 -0.93
N ARG A 38 -1.27 -2.68 -1.89
CA ARG A 38 -1.61 -4.08 -1.60
C ARG A 38 -0.46 -4.83 -0.94
N ARG A 39 0.77 -4.70 -1.46
CA ARG A 39 1.95 -5.36 -0.85
C ARG A 39 2.19 -4.89 0.58
N ILE A 40 2.05 -3.59 0.83
CA ILE A 40 2.15 -3.03 2.18
C ILE A 40 1.01 -3.59 3.05
N GLY A 41 -0.22 -3.65 2.53
CA GLY A 41 -1.36 -4.27 3.21
C GLY A 41 -1.10 -5.73 3.58
N ASP A 42 -0.61 -6.54 2.65
CA ASP A 42 -0.30 -7.96 2.87
C ASP A 42 0.79 -8.15 3.93
N TYR A 43 1.77 -7.25 4.01
CA TYR A 43 2.84 -7.31 5.02
C TYR A 43 2.37 -6.91 6.42
N PHE A 44 1.44 -5.97 6.53
CA PHE A 44 0.96 -5.41 7.80
C PHE A 44 -0.44 -5.90 8.20
N ASP A 45 -0.87 -7.09 7.73
CA ASP A 45 -2.20 -7.65 8.02
C ASP A 45 -3.36 -6.66 7.76
N ASN A 46 -3.23 -5.88 6.70
CA ASN A 46 -4.14 -4.82 6.27
C ASN A 46 -4.29 -3.64 7.28
N GLN A 47 -3.45 -3.56 8.31
CA GLN A 47 -3.41 -2.46 9.29
C GLN A 47 -2.44 -1.35 8.85
N ILE A 48 -2.78 -0.64 7.76
CA ILE A 48 -1.89 0.41 7.19
C ILE A 48 -2.21 1.84 7.65
N HIS A 49 -3.13 2.00 8.60
CA HIS A 49 -3.65 3.32 9.01
C HIS A 49 -2.72 4.12 9.91
N ASP A 50 -1.88 3.43 10.68
CA ASP A 50 -1.05 4.02 11.72
C ASP A 50 0.37 3.45 11.66
N LEU A 51 0.91 3.37 10.43
CA LEU A 51 2.28 2.92 10.22
C LEU A 51 3.24 4.03 10.63
N SER A 52 4.15 3.70 11.54
CA SER A 52 5.24 4.60 11.89
C SER A 52 6.27 4.67 10.77
N GLU A 53 7.02 5.77 10.73
CA GLU A 53 8.13 5.93 9.78
C GLU A 53 9.16 4.80 9.93
N GLN A 54 9.42 4.34 11.15
CA GLN A 54 10.32 3.23 11.42
C GLN A 54 9.79 1.90 10.86
N GLN A 55 8.49 1.62 11.00
CA GLN A 55 7.88 0.43 10.40
C GLN A 55 7.99 0.44 8.88
N LEU A 56 7.80 1.60 8.26
CA LEU A 56 7.99 1.78 6.81
C LEU A 56 9.45 1.60 6.41
N LEU A 57 10.40 2.16 7.16
CA LEU A 57 11.83 2.02 6.93
C LEU A 57 12.27 0.55 6.96
N ASP A 58 11.83 -0.19 7.98
CA ASP A 58 12.13 -1.61 8.14
C ASP A 58 11.52 -2.42 6.99
N TYR A 59 10.26 -2.13 6.64
CA TYR A 59 9.58 -2.77 5.50
C TYR A 59 10.34 -2.55 4.18
N PHE A 60 10.69 -1.31 3.85
CA PHE A 60 11.40 -1.02 2.60
C PHE A 60 12.81 -1.61 2.60
N SER A 61 13.51 -1.63 3.73
CA SER A 61 14.82 -2.27 3.86
C SER A 61 14.73 -3.78 3.62
N ASN A 62 13.73 -4.45 4.22
CA ASN A 62 13.48 -5.88 3.98
C ASN A 62 13.06 -6.16 2.54
N LEU A 63 12.23 -5.29 1.95
CA LEU A 63 11.79 -5.42 0.58
C LEU A 63 12.96 -5.32 -0.40
N LEU A 64 13.91 -4.41 -0.16
CA LEU A 64 15.13 -4.26 -0.98
C LEU A 64 16.08 -5.45 -0.86
N ASN A 65 16.15 -6.09 0.31
CA ASN A 65 16.98 -7.28 0.52
C ASN A 65 16.41 -8.53 -0.17
N THR A 66 15.09 -8.59 -0.35
CA THR A 66 14.40 -9.77 -0.89
C THR A 66 14.01 -9.63 -2.36
N HIS A 67 13.90 -8.39 -2.86
CA HIS A 67 13.47 -8.11 -4.22
C HIS A 67 14.31 -6.99 -4.87
N SER A 68 14.48 -7.05 -6.20
CA SER A 68 15.08 -5.95 -6.96
C SER A 68 14.29 -4.66 -6.78
N TRP A 69 14.93 -3.49 -6.92
CA TRP A 69 14.28 -2.17 -6.91
C TRP A 69 13.04 -2.06 -7.82
N SER A 70 12.99 -2.82 -8.91
CA SER A 70 11.83 -2.95 -9.80
C SER A 70 10.55 -3.46 -9.10
N ALA A 71 10.66 -4.04 -7.91
CA ALA A 71 9.54 -4.50 -7.08
C ALA A 71 8.96 -3.39 -6.20
N VAL A 72 9.71 -2.32 -5.96
CA VAL A 72 9.24 -1.12 -5.25
C VAL A 72 8.41 -0.24 -6.20
N ASN A 73 8.69 -0.33 -7.51
CA ASN A 73 8.10 0.48 -8.59
C ASN A 73 6.88 -0.17 -9.24
#